data_AF-A0A6L9YCN4-F1
#
_entry.id   AF-A0A6L9YCN4-F1
#
_cell.length_a   1.000
_cell.length_b   1.000
_cell.length_c   1.000
_cell.angle_alpha   90.00
_cell.angle_beta   90.00
_cell.angle_gamma   90.00
#
_symmetry.space_group_name_H-M   'P 1'
#
loop_
_entity.id
_entity.type
_entity.pdbx_description
1 polymer ?
#
loop_
_entity_poly.entity_id
_entity_poly.type
_entity_poly.pdbx_seq_one_letter_code
_entity_poly.pdbx_strand_id
1 'polypeptide(L)' 'MGGDDGNDSLYGKGGNDYLSGGSGHDYLNGGSGNDSLYGYLGNDYLMAHKTN' A
#
# COMPACT_ATOMS: atom_id res chain seq x y z
N MET A 1 -2.45 6.40 4.88
CA MET A 1 -1.28 6.05 5.71
C MET A 1 -0.04 6.16 4.84
N GLY A 2 1.08 6.64 5.36
CA GLY A 2 2.34 6.83 4.63
C GLY A 2 3.49 6.05 5.28
N GLY A 3 4.40 5.47 4.49
CA GLY A 3 5.66 4.87 4.95
C GLY A 3 6.79 5.89 5.09
N ASP A 4 6.76 6.95 4.28
CA ASP A 4 7.81 7.97 4.14
C ASP A 4 9.10 7.37 3.54
N ASP A 5 10.29 7.66 4.08
CA ASP A 5 11.55 7.09 3.57
C ASP A 5 11.89 5.80 4.33
N GLY A 6 12.09 4.70 3.61
CA GLY A 6 12.40 3.39 4.19
C GLY A 6 11.80 2.24 3.40
N ASN A 7 12.05 1.03 3.87
CA ASN A 7 11.33 -0.16 3.38
C ASN A 7 10.18 -0.42 4.34
N ASP A 8 8.97 -0.04 3.96
CA ASP A 8 7.81 -0.05 4.85
C ASP A 8 6.88 -1.24 4.62
N SER A 9 6.04 -1.54 5.61
CA SER A 9 4.98 -2.53 5.52
C SER A 9 3.67 -1.93 5.97
N LEU A 10 2.78 -1.66 5.01
CA LEU A 10 1.52 -0.94 5.19
C LEU A 10 0.32 -1.84 4.95
N TYR A 11 -0.70 -1.75 5.82
CA TYR A 11 -1.89 -2.61 5.78
C TYR A 11 -3.18 -1.78 5.97
N GLY A 12 -4.04 -1.74 4.96
CA GLY A 12 -5.35 -1.04 4.99
C GLY A 12 -6.43 -1.84 5.74
N LYS A 13 -6.36 -3.17 5.63
CA LYS A 13 -7.28 -4.15 6.22
C LYS A 13 -8.65 -4.19 5.56
N GLY A 14 -9.54 -3.25 5.85
CA GLY A 14 -10.92 -3.35 5.39
C GLY A 14 -11.57 -1.98 5.29
N GLY A 15 -12.35 -1.81 4.22
CA GLY A 15 -12.86 -0.50 3.81
C GLY A 15 -12.15 -0.05 2.53
N ASN A 16 -12.31 1.22 2.18
CA ASN A 16 -11.61 1.78 1.03
C ASN A 16 -10.41 2.55 1.54
N ASP A 17 -9.22 1.98 1.37
CA ASP A 17 -8.00 2.52 1.96
C ASP A 17 -7.17 3.34 0.97
N TYR A 18 -6.39 4.28 1.52
CA TYR A 18 -5.33 4.98 0.83
C TYR A 18 -3.98 4.68 1.50
N LEU A 19 -3.10 4.00 0.76
CA LEU A 19 -1.74 3.65 1.21
C LEU A 19 -0.69 4.27 0.28
N SER A 20 0.34 4.85 0.88
CA SER A 20 1.47 5.50 0.24
C SER A 20 2.77 4.93 0.82
N GLY A 21 3.58 4.25 0.03
CA GLY A 21 4.88 3.69 0.41
C GLY A 21 5.87 4.81 0.69
N GLY A 22 6.34 5.46 -0.37
CA GLY A 22 7.24 6.62 -0.25
C GLY A 22 8.55 6.31 -0.96
N SER A 23 9.69 6.42 -0.30
CA SER A 23 10.95 6.04 -0.92
C SER A 23 11.54 4.77 -0.30
N GLY A 24 11.80 3.75 -1.10
CA GLY A 24 12.40 2.49 -0.66
C GLY A 24 11.72 1.27 -1.27
N HIS A 25 11.79 0.12 -0.60
CA HIS A 25 11.20 -1.13 -1.08
C HIS A 25 10.02 -1.50 -0.19
N ASP A 26 8.82 -1.09 -0.62
CA ASP A 26 7.64 -1.14 0.23
C ASP A 26 6.76 -2.37 -0.02
N TYR A 27 6.08 -2.80 1.04
CA TYR A 27 5.00 -3.78 0.98
C TYR A 27 3.67 -3.09 1.35
N LEU A 28 2.76 -2.96 0.39
CA LEU A 28 1.45 -2.36 0.58
C LEU A 28 0.36 -3.42 0.38
N ASN A 29 -0.44 -3.67 1.42
CA ASN A 29 -1.61 -4.53 1.37
C ASN A 29 -2.87 -3.71 1.66
N GLY A 30 -3.70 -3.48 0.63
CA GLY A 30 -4.95 -2.73 0.75
C GLY A 30 -5.97 -3.42 1.67
N GLY A 31 -5.94 -4.75 1.76
CA GLY A 31 -7.00 -5.50 2.40
C GLY A 31 -8.29 -5.46 1.58
N SER A 32 -9.44 -5.68 2.20
CA SER A 32 -10.73 -5.78 1.50
C SER A 32 -11.34 -4.41 1.21
N GLY A 33 -11.66 -4.15 -0.06
CA GLY A 33 -12.45 -2.98 -0.48
C GLY A 33 -11.87 -2.36 -1.76
N ASN A 34 -12.26 -1.12 -2.06
CA ASN A 34 -11.75 -0.41 -3.22
C ASN A 34 -10.61 0.52 -2.79
N ASP A 35 -9.40 -0.02 -2.82
CA ASP A 35 -8.20 0.67 -2.32
C ASP A 35 -7.46 1.46 -3.40
N SER A 36 -6.73 2.48 -2.97
CA SER A 36 -5.75 3.21 -3.78
C SER A 36 -4.37 3.05 -3.15
N LEU A 37 -3.48 2.36 -3.86
CA LEU A 37 -2.12 2.03 -3.40
C LEU A 37 -1.08 2.73 -4.26
N TYR A 38 -0.14 3.44 -3.63
CA TYR A 38 0.95 4.15 -4.29
C TYR A 38 2.29 3.75 -3.68
N GLY A 39 3.16 3.06 -4.42
CA GLY A 39 4.51 2.68 -3.96
C GLY A 39 5.51 3.84 -3.96
N TYR A 40 5.42 4.71 -4.98
CA TYR A 40 6.36 5.79 -5.27
C TYR A 40 7.75 5.31 -5.72
N LEU A 41 8.84 5.62 -5.00
CA LEU A 41 10.20 5.38 -5.48
C LEU A 41 10.72 4.05 -4.96
N GLY A 42 11.18 3.20 -5.87
CA GLY A 42 11.86 1.95 -5.55
C GLY A 42 11.10 0.75 -6.13
N ASN A 43 11.38 -0.43 -5.59
CA ASN A 43 10.77 -1.67 -6.05
C ASN A 43 9.80 -2.17 -5.00
N ASP A 44 8.51 -2.03 -5.28
CA ASP A 44 7.45 -2.24 -4.30
C ASP A 44 6.60 -3.46 -4.64
N TYR A 45 5.94 -3.99 -3.61
CA TYR A 45 4.92 -5.01 -3.74
C TYR A 45 3.55 -4.44 -3.32
N LEU A 46 2.65 -4.29 -4.29
CA LEU A 46 1.31 -3.76 -4.08
C LEU A 46 0.27 -4.87 -4.25
N MET A 47 -0.46 -5.18 -3.18
CA MET A 47 -1.56 -6.13 -3.17
C MET A 47 -2.87 -5.40 -2.88
N ALA A 48 -3.68 -5.19 -3.92
CA ALA A 48 -5.05 -4.71 -3.79
C ALA A 48 -6.01 -5.90 -3.82
N HIS A 49 -6.99 -5.98 -2.90
CA HIS A 49 -8.07 -6.98 -3.01
C HIS A 49 -9.33 -6.34 -3.58
N LYS A 50 -9.51 -6.50 -4.89
CA LYS A 50 -10.78 -6.17 -5.52
C LYS A 50 -11.81 -7.25 -5.18
N THR A 51 -12.81 -6.91 -4.38
CA THR A 51 -13.97 -7.79 -4.19
C THR A 51 -14.78 -7.80 -5.49
N ASN A 52 -14.95 -8.97 -6.08
CA ASN A 52 -15.72 -9.21 -7.30
C ASN A 52 -17.22 -9.20 -7.01
#